data_AF-A0A4Q3VHI7-F1
#
_entry.id   AF-A0A4Q3VHI7-F1
#
_cell.length_a   1.000
_cell.length_b   1.000
_cell.length_c   1.000
_cell.angle_alpha   90.00
_cell.angle_beta   90.00
_cell.angle_gamma   90.00
#
_symmetry.space_group_name_H-M   'P 1'
#
loop_
_entity.id
_entity.type
_entity.pdbx_description
1 polymer ?
#
loop_
_entity_poly.entity_id
_entity_poly.type
_entity_poly.pdbx_seq_one_letter_code
_entity_poly.pdbx_strand_id
1 'polypeptide(L)'
;MSGPRKKYTAAKKAQRVERALRAQELMSATPSSATLIATSLFIREFVERDKRSAEPKLVDACWVEYAYMSPLKRTTSFTAEYLKVYRRFYEKYVDSKEAPFRCPIDDIWAANEPGEMNSLWTARQHADELGMPYPIFLGEAMEHAAANGYKQFPRPNQLYSDSLLRHLTAHWQIHASVERLRLDEWDERFLVTNYAGDPAQARLHDLVVERIKAKPTHTDINIKNYVLSSQPAIPIAVAIDRLGGSDVQTEVKRASRIPTQPDPDQAARYIRPCIGIAYNLDPVVCGACKVAALCAQVDAKVDQLSLAAFGDVEPKRAADREGARERQRTRRAKLRAASESPGPDIT
;
A
#
# COMPACT_ATOMS: atom_id res chain seq x y z
N MET A 1 -21.41 14.61 -14.79
CA MET A 1 -21.42 13.66 -15.92
C MET A 1 -20.30 12.63 -15.75
N SER A 2 -20.62 11.41 -15.31
CA SER A 2 -19.69 10.26 -15.47
C SER A 2 -19.36 10.15 -16.96
N GLY A 3 -18.08 10.11 -17.32
CA GLY A 3 -17.71 9.66 -18.66
C GLY A 3 -18.35 8.28 -18.93
N PRO A 4 -18.73 7.97 -20.18
CA PRO A 4 -19.29 6.66 -20.52
C PRO A 4 -18.33 5.56 -20.05
N ARG A 5 -18.84 4.58 -19.29
CA ARG A 5 -18.06 3.38 -18.93
C ARG A 5 -17.52 2.79 -20.22
N LYS A 6 -16.19 2.61 -20.30
CA LYS A 6 -15.56 1.94 -21.46
C LYS A 6 -16.27 0.61 -21.67
N LYS A 7 -16.87 0.43 -22.85
CA LYS A 7 -17.44 -0.87 -23.25
C LYS A 7 -16.27 -1.81 -23.53
N TYR A 8 -16.04 -2.74 -22.60
CA TYR A 8 -15.02 -3.78 -22.78
C TYR A 8 -15.54 -4.89 -23.68
N THR A 9 -14.65 -5.47 -24.48
CA THR A 9 -14.95 -6.74 -25.17
C THR A 9 -15.13 -7.85 -24.13
N ALA A 10 -15.90 -8.89 -24.49
CA ALA A 10 -16.11 -10.05 -23.61
C ALA A 10 -14.78 -10.67 -23.14
N ALA A 11 -13.81 -10.79 -24.05
CA ALA A 11 -12.47 -11.28 -23.74
C ALA A 11 -11.74 -10.41 -22.69
N LYS A 12 -11.78 -9.08 -22.81
CA LYS A 12 -11.18 -8.18 -21.81
C LYS A 12 -11.89 -8.27 -20.46
N LYS A 13 -13.21 -8.44 -20.47
CA LYS A 13 -13.98 -8.63 -19.23
C LYS A 13 -13.56 -9.94 -18.53
N ALA A 14 -13.43 -11.03 -19.28
CA ALA A 14 -12.98 -12.31 -18.74
C ALA A 14 -11.57 -12.22 -18.14
N GLN A 15 -10.63 -11.61 -18.86
CA GLN A 15 -9.25 -11.41 -18.37
C GLN A 15 -9.20 -10.60 -17.07
N ARG A 16 -10.01 -9.55 -16.95
CA ARG A 16 -10.10 -8.74 -15.72
C ARG A 16 -10.61 -9.55 -14.53
N VAL A 17 -11.63 -10.38 -14.75
CA VAL A 17 -12.20 -11.26 -13.72
C VAL A 17 -11.17 -12.31 -13.28
N GLU A 18 -10.53 -12.98 -14.23
CA GLU A 18 -9.48 -13.98 -13.96
C GLU A 18 -8.34 -13.38 -13.13
N ARG A 19 -7.86 -12.20 -13.53
CA ARG A 19 -6.78 -11.50 -12.81
C ARG A 19 -7.21 -11.08 -11.40
N ALA A 20 -8.45 -10.64 -11.23
CA ALA A 20 -9.01 -10.29 -9.92
C ALA A 20 -9.08 -11.51 -8.99
N LEU A 21 -9.53 -12.66 -9.50
CA LEU A 21 -9.58 -13.92 -8.76
C LEU A 21 -8.19 -14.39 -8.35
N ARG A 22 -7.22 -14.39 -9.27
CA ARG A 22 -5.81 -14.70 -8.97
C ARG A 22 -5.26 -13.80 -7.85
N ALA A 23 -5.50 -12.50 -7.91
CA ALA A 23 -5.04 -11.58 -6.86
C ALA A 23 -5.68 -11.89 -5.50
N GLN A 24 -6.98 -12.18 -5.48
CA GLN A 24 -7.70 -12.48 -4.25
C GLN A 24 -7.18 -13.75 -3.58
N GLU A 25 -7.00 -14.82 -4.36
CA GLU A 25 -6.43 -16.09 -3.90
C GLU A 25 -5.06 -15.88 -3.25
N LEU A 26 -4.17 -15.13 -3.91
CA LEU A 26 -2.83 -14.82 -3.41
C LEU A 26 -2.84 -14.01 -2.11
N MET A 27 -3.81 -13.10 -1.94
CA MET A 27 -3.94 -12.29 -0.71
C MET A 27 -4.53 -13.07 0.46
N SER A 28 -5.39 -14.07 0.20
CA SER A 28 -5.98 -14.92 1.24
C SER A 28 -5.09 -16.08 1.66
N ALA A 29 -4.12 -16.47 0.83
CA ALA A 29 -3.25 -17.60 1.09
C ALA A 29 -2.26 -17.32 2.24
N THR A 30 -2.04 -18.33 3.08
CA THR A 30 -1.01 -18.28 4.12
C THR A 30 0.38 -18.08 3.48
N PRO A 31 1.25 -17.22 4.05
CA PRO A 31 2.60 -17.04 3.55
C PRO A 31 3.36 -18.37 3.53
N SER A 32 3.73 -18.81 2.33
CA SER A 32 4.58 -19.97 2.07
C SER A 32 5.54 -19.61 0.94
N SER A 33 6.62 -20.36 0.76
CA SER A 33 7.53 -20.12 -0.38
C SER A 33 6.78 -20.13 -1.72
N ALA A 34 5.81 -21.04 -1.89
CA ALA A 34 4.98 -21.10 -3.09
C ALA A 34 4.11 -19.84 -3.26
N THR A 35 3.43 -19.40 -2.20
CA THR A 35 2.59 -18.19 -2.22
C THR A 35 3.43 -16.93 -2.50
N LEU A 36 4.63 -16.84 -1.93
CA LEU A 36 5.55 -15.72 -2.14
C LEU A 36 6.03 -15.65 -3.60
N ILE A 37 6.40 -16.79 -4.19
CA ILE A 37 6.78 -16.90 -5.60
C ILE A 37 5.61 -16.50 -6.50
N ALA A 38 4.42 -17.06 -6.26
CA ALA A 38 3.24 -16.77 -7.08
C ALA A 38 2.82 -15.30 -6.99
N THR A 39 2.89 -14.71 -5.79
CA THR A 39 2.61 -13.28 -5.57
C THR A 39 3.62 -12.40 -6.32
N SER A 40 4.91 -12.74 -6.23
CA SER A 40 5.97 -11.98 -6.89
C SER A 40 5.85 -12.05 -8.41
N LEU A 41 5.56 -13.24 -8.96
CA LEU A 41 5.32 -13.44 -10.39
C LEU A 41 4.12 -12.63 -10.88
N PHE A 42 3.01 -12.65 -10.12
CA PHE A 42 1.83 -11.85 -10.43
C PHE A 42 2.13 -10.34 -10.43
N ILE A 43 2.89 -9.86 -9.44
CA ILE A 43 3.29 -8.44 -9.37
C ILE A 43 4.16 -8.08 -10.58
N ARG A 44 5.12 -8.92 -10.98
CA ARG A 44 5.99 -8.67 -12.16
C ARG A 44 5.23 -8.60 -13.48
N GLU A 45 4.16 -9.38 -13.60
CA GLU A 45 3.29 -9.38 -14.79
C GLU A 45 2.66 -7.99 -15.04
N PHE A 46 2.32 -7.25 -13.97
CA PHE A 46 1.54 -6.01 -14.09
C PHE A 46 2.23 -4.73 -13.59
N VAL A 47 3.24 -4.83 -12.74
CA VAL A 47 3.89 -3.69 -12.08
C VAL A 47 5.31 -3.50 -12.62
N GLU A 48 5.61 -2.27 -13.01
CA GLU A 48 6.92 -1.90 -13.55
C GLU A 48 8.04 -2.09 -12.54
N ARG A 49 9.21 -2.48 -13.04
CA ARG A 49 10.42 -2.77 -12.25
C ARG A 49 10.78 -1.65 -11.28
N ASP A 50 10.80 -0.40 -11.73
CA ASP A 50 11.25 0.74 -10.92
C ASP A 50 10.33 0.93 -9.71
N LYS A 51 9.03 0.73 -9.90
CA LYS A 51 8.04 0.76 -8.81
C LYS A 51 8.29 -0.39 -7.83
N ARG A 52 8.52 -1.61 -8.31
CA ARG A 52 8.82 -2.76 -7.44
C ARG A 52 10.11 -2.58 -6.62
N SER A 53 11.10 -1.90 -7.20
CA SER A 53 12.42 -1.68 -6.58
C SER A 53 12.36 -0.72 -5.39
N ALA A 54 11.33 0.13 -5.31
CA ALA A 54 11.13 1.04 -4.17
C ALA A 54 10.56 0.35 -2.92
N GLU A 55 9.91 -0.81 -3.07
CA GLU A 55 9.18 -1.47 -1.97
C GLU A 55 9.99 -1.73 -0.69
N PRO A 56 11.29 -2.10 -0.71
CA PRO A 56 12.07 -2.29 0.51
C PRO A 56 12.05 -1.05 1.42
N LYS A 57 12.25 0.15 0.85
CA LYS A 57 12.21 1.41 1.61
C LYS A 57 10.81 1.71 2.14
N LEU A 58 9.80 1.44 1.32
CA LEU A 58 8.41 1.72 1.65
C LEU A 58 7.85 0.80 2.75
N VAL A 59 8.39 -0.40 2.95
CA VAL A 59 8.04 -1.24 4.11
C VAL A 59 8.47 -0.57 5.42
N ASP A 60 9.58 0.17 5.39
CA ASP A 60 10.11 0.85 6.57
C ASP A 60 9.45 2.20 6.82
N ALA A 61 9.04 2.89 5.75
CA ALA A 61 8.40 4.21 5.82
C ALA A 61 6.88 4.14 6.04
N CYS A 62 6.19 3.08 5.59
CA CYS A 62 4.73 3.05 5.61
C CYS A 62 4.15 3.14 7.02
N TRP A 63 2.89 3.60 7.05
CA TRP A 63 2.09 3.59 8.26
C TRP A 63 2.11 2.20 8.91
N VAL A 64 2.23 2.19 10.25
CA VAL A 64 2.58 0.99 11.02
C VAL A 64 1.58 -0.16 10.84
N GLU A 65 0.30 0.13 10.71
CA GLU A 65 -0.75 -0.88 10.48
C GLU A 65 -0.58 -1.63 9.15
N TYR A 66 0.15 -1.05 8.20
CA TYR A 66 0.40 -1.65 6.89
C TYR A 66 1.75 -2.37 6.81
N ALA A 67 2.59 -2.26 7.85
CA ALA A 67 3.98 -2.71 7.84
C ALA A 67 4.15 -4.21 7.65
N TYR A 68 3.08 -4.98 7.83
CA TYR A 68 3.03 -6.42 7.68
C TYR A 68 2.25 -6.91 6.45
N MET A 69 1.61 -5.98 5.73
CA MET A 69 0.88 -6.30 4.51
C MET A 69 1.86 -6.42 3.34
N SER A 70 1.68 -7.42 2.48
CA SER A 70 2.42 -7.46 1.21
C SER A 70 2.09 -6.22 0.36
N PRO A 71 2.99 -5.78 -0.53
CA PRO A 71 2.71 -4.68 -1.46
C PRO A 71 1.41 -4.85 -2.26
N LEU A 72 1.05 -6.10 -2.62
CA LEU A 72 -0.23 -6.42 -3.24
C LEU A 72 -1.41 -6.12 -2.29
N LYS A 73 -1.35 -6.61 -1.04
CA LYS A 73 -2.39 -6.37 -0.03
C LYS A 73 -2.53 -4.89 0.31
N ARG A 74 -1.41 -4.17 0.45
CA ARG A 74 -1.36 -2.71 0.64
C ARG A 74 -2.06 -1.97 -0.50
N THR A 75 -1.73 -2.32 -1.75
CA THR A 75 -2.31 -1.63 -2.92
C THR A 75 -3.80 -1.93 -3.09
N THR A 76 -4.24 -3.16 -2.78
CA THR A 76 -5.68 -3.48 -2.74
C THR A 76 -6.40 -2.71 -1.63
N SER A 77 -5.83 -2.63 -0.44
CA SER A 77 -6.39 -1.84 0.68
C SER A 77 -6.49 -0.35 0.31
N PHE A 78 -5.44 0.22 -0.28
CA PHE A 78 -5.44 1.59 -0.79
C PHE A 78 -6.53 1.81 -1.86
N THR A 79 -6.72 0.84 -2.76
CA THR A 79 -7.74 0.92 -3.83
C THR A 79 -9.16 0.96 -3.24
N ALA A 80 -9.44 0.08 -2.28
CA ALA A 80 -10.72 0.05 -1.59
C ALA A 80 -10.98 1.37 -0.85
N GLU A 81 -9.96 1.89 -0.17
CA GLU A 81 -10.07 3.15 0.58
C GLU A 81 -10.25 4.36 -0.34
N TYR A 82 -9.51 4.41 -1.47
CA TYR A 82 -9.69 5.44 -2.49
C TYR A 82 -11.15 5.53 -2.93
N LEU A 83 -11.80 4.38 -3.17
CA LEU A 83 -13.18 4.35 -3.63
C LEU A 83 -14.16 4.85 -2.56
N LYS A 84 -13.94 4.46 -1.30
CA LYS A 84 -14.74 4.93 -0.16
C LYS A 84 -14.63 6.45 0.01
N VAL A 85 -13.41 6.97 0.06
CA VAL A 85 -13.14 8.40 0.23
C VAL A 85 -13.68 9.19 -0.97
N TYR A 86 -13.48 8.71 -2.19
CA TYR A 86 -14.01 9.35 -3.39
C TYR A 86 -15.54 9.50 -3.31
N ARG A 87 -16.27 8.45 -2.94
CA ARG A 87 -17.74 8.49 -2.80
C ARG A 87 -18.18 9.46 -1.71
N ARG A 88 -17.53 9.44 -0.55
CA ARG A 88 -17.81 10.38 0.55
C ARG A 88 -17.65 11.84 0.12
N PHE A 89 -16.59 12.15 -0.61
CA PHE A 89 -16.36 13.51 -1.10
C PHE A 89 -17.32 13.88 -2.24
N TYR A 90 -17.65 12.94 -3.11
CA TYR A 90 -18.67 13.13 -4.14
C TYR A 90 -20.04 13.44 -3.54
N GLU A 91 -20.42 12.72 -2.48
CA GLU A 91 -21.64 12.97 -1.72
C GLU A 91 -21.65 14.36 -1.08
N LYS A 92 -20.54 14.75 -0.44
CA LYS A 92 -20.41 16.03 0.27
C LYS A 92 -20.44 17.25 -0.65
N TYR A 93 -19.78 17.18 -1.82
CA TYR A 93 -19.49 18.35 -2.64
C TYR A 93 -20.16 18.36 -4.01
N VAL A 94 -20.69 17.23 -4.50
CA VAL A 94 -21.23 17.14 -5.86
C VAL A 94 -22.69 16.71 -5.86
N ASP A 95 -22.98 15.46 -5.50
CA ASP A 95 -24.33 14.91 -5.51
C ASP A 95 -24.41 13.66 -4.61
N SER A 96 -25.24 13.74 -3.57
CA SER A 96 -25.45 12.64 -2.61
C SER A 96 -26.20 11.44 -3.20
N LYS A 97 -27.12 11.65 -4.15
CA LYS A 97 -27.90 10.59 -4.77
C LYS A 97 -27.07 9.79 -5.76
N GLU A 98 -26.18 10.45 -6.49
CA GLU A 98 -25.31 9.76 -7.46
C GLU A 98 -24.07 9.11 -6.80
N ALA A 99 -23.66 9.57 -5.61
CA ALA A 99 -22.43 9.12 -4.95
C ALA A 99 -22.29 7.59 -4.81
N PRO A 100 -23.32 6.82 -4.39
CA PRO A 100 -23.21 5.36 -4.28
C PRO A 100 -22.88 4.65 -5.60
N PHE A 101 -23.29 5.24 -6.73
CA PHE A 101 -23.10 4.69 -8.06
C PHE A 101 -21.80 5.17 -8.72
N ARG A 102 -21.07 6.11 -8.09
CA ARG A 102 -19.78 6.57 -8.60
C ARG A 102 -18.70 5.51 -8.36
N CYS A 103 -18.10 5.09 -9.46
CA CYS A 103 -17.05 4.10 -9.51
C CYS A 103 -16.00 4.56 -10.53
N PRO A 104 -15.12 5.51 -10.16
CA PRO A 104 -14.07 5.99 -11.08
C PRO A 104 -13.11 4.87 -11.50
N ILE A 105 -12.92 3.88 -10.64
CA ILE A 105 -12.07 2.70 -10.80
C ILE A 105 -12.82 1.48 -10.26
N ASP A 106 -12.34 0.27 -10.52
CA ASP A 106 -12.83 -0.92 -9.81
C ASP A 106 -12.28 -0.97 -8.38
N ASP A 107 -13.06 -1.56 -7.47
CA ASP A 107 -12.72 -1.75 -6.05
C ASP A 107 -11.60 -2.75 -5.83
N ILE A 108 -11.51 -3.78 -6.68
CA ILE A 108 -10.39 -4.72 -6.70
C ILE A 108 -9.27 -4.13 -7.56
N TRP A 109 -8.10 -3.89 -6.98
CA TRP A 109 -6.93 -3.36 -7.70
C TRP A 109 -6.68 -4.10 -9.02
N ALA A 110 -6.62 -5.43 -8.98
CA ALA A 110 -6.38 -6.29 -10.12
C ALA A 110 -7.53 -6.33 -11.14
N ALA A 111 -8.72 -5.81 -10.85
CA ALA A 111 -9.78 -5.67 -11.85
C ALA A 111 -9.58 -4.45 -12.77
N ASN A 112 -8.73 -3.49 -12.38
CA ASN A 112 -8.49 -2.26 -13.14
C ASN A 112 -7.62 -2.46 -14.39
N GLU A 113 -7.62 -1.52 -15.33
CA GLU A 113 -6.71 -1.60 -16.48
C GLU A 113 -5.24 -1.44 -16.03
N PRO A 114 -4.25 -2.03 -16.72
CA PRO A 114 -2.85 -2.00 -16.28
C PRO A 114 -2.29 -0.59 -15.99
N GLY A 115 -2.73 0.44 -16.73
CA GLY A 115 -2.35 1.82 -16.47
C GLY A 115 -2.91 2.37 -15.14
N GLU A 116 -4.15 2.01 -14.81
CA GLU A 116 -4.79 2.38 -13.55
C GLU A 116 -4.20 1.60 -12.38
N MET A 117 -3.93 0.30 -12.57
CA MET A 117 -3.23 -0.53 -11.59
C MET A 117 -1.89 0.09 -11.19
N ASN A 118 -1.11 0.55 -12.18
CA ASN A 118 0.17 1.22 -11.94
C ASN A 118 0.01 2.59 -11.29
N SER A 119 -1.02 3.34 -11.63
CA SER A 119 -1.31 4.65 -11.02
C SER A 119 -1.71 4.49 -9.54
N LEU A 120 -2.53 3.48 -9.21
CA LEU A 120 -2.90 3.13 -7.84
C LEU A 120 -1.69 2.64 -7.05
N TRP A 121 -0.84 1.82 -7.67
CA TRP A 121 0.41 1.37 -7.05
C TRP A 121 1.28 2.57 -6.66
N THR A 122 1.57 3.48 -7.60
CA THR A 122 2.39 4.67 -7.34
C THR A 122 1.75 5.62 -6.33
N ALA A 123 0.45 5.88 -6.41
CA ALA A 123 -0.25 6.71 -5.42
C ALA A 123 -0.12 6.12 -4.00
N ARG A 124 -0.28 4.80 -3.86
CA ARG A 124 -0.05 4.10 -2.59
C ARG A 124 1.40 4.23 -2.13
N GLN A 125 2.37 4.10 -3.03
CA GLN A 125 3.78 4.24 -2.68
C GLN A 125 4.08 5.60 -2.07
N HIS A 126 3.53 6.70 -2.61
CA HIS A 126 3.71 8.02 -2.01
C HIS A 126 3.00 8.17 -0.66
N ALA A 127 1.85 7.54 -0.45
CA ALA A 127 1.22 7.49 0.87
C ALA A 127 2.09 6.74 1.89
N ASP A 128 2.70 5.62 1.48
CA ASP A 128 3.66 4.87 2.28
C ASP A 128 4.91 5.70 2.59
N GLU A 129 5.43 6.44 1.61
CA GLU A 129 6.63 7.26 1.73
C GLU A 129 6.46 8.40 2.75
N LEU A 130 5.26 8.99 2.81
CA LEU A 130 4.88 9.99 3.80
C LEU A 130 4.53 9.38 5.17
N GLY A 131 4.45 8.05 5.26
CA GLY A 131 3.99 7.35 6.47
C GLY A 131 2.55 7.69 6.84
N MET A 132 1.70 8.01 5.86
CA MET A 132 0.32 8.44 6.12
C MET A 132 -0.66 7.26 6.06
N PRO A 133 -1.65 7.19 6.97
CA PRO A 133 -2.80 6.32 6.80
C PRO A 133 -3.54 6.65 5.49
N TYR A 134 -3.94 5.62 4.73
CA TYR A 134 -4.61 5.83 3.44
C TYR A 134 -5.87 6.72 3.52
N PRO A 135 -6.76 6.58 4.52
CA PRO A 135 -7.93 7.44 4.63
C PRO A 135 -7.58 8.93 4.80
N ILE A 136 -6.43 9.24 5.43
CA ILE A 136 -5.94 10.62 5.61
C ILE A 136 -5.34 11.12 4.32
N PHE A 137 -4.38 10.39 3.75
CA PHE A 137 -3.73 10.77 2.49
C PHE A 137 -4.76 11.09 1.40
N LEU A 138 -5.74 10.19 1.24
CA LEU A 138 -6.83 10.35 0.27
C LEU A 138 -7.78 11.48 0.67
N GLY A 139 -8.12 11.60 1.95
CA GLY A 139 -9.02 12.64 2.45
C GLY A 139 -8.48 14.04 2.19
N GLU A 140 -7.23 14.28 2.57
CA GLU A 140 -6.54 15.54 2.35
C GLU A 140 -6.38 15.84 0.86
N ALA A 141 -6.08 14.83 0.04
CA ALA A 141 -5.99 15.03 -1.41
C ALA A 141 -7.34 15.44 -2.04
N MET A 142 -8.43 14.84 -1.60
CA MET A 142 -9.77 15.20 -2.09
C MET A 142 -10.22 16.57 -1.56
N GLU A 143 -9.89 16.90 -0.31
CA GLU A 143 -10.19 18.21 0.29
C GLU A 143 -9.40 19.33 -0.41
N HIS A 144 -8.12 19.10 -0.70
CA HIS A 144 -7.31 20.02 -1.51
C HIS A 144 -7.94 20.27 -2.90
N ALA A 145 -8.45 19.23 -3.56
CA ALA A 145 -9.14 19.38 -4.83
C ALA A 145 -10.47 20.15 -4.68
N ALA A 146 -11.25 19.88 -3.62
CA ALA A 146 -12.49 20.61 -3.35
C ALA A 146 -12.22 22.10 -3.10
N ALA A 147 -11.23 22.44 -2.26
CA ALA A 147 -10.87 23.80 -1.92
C ALA A 147 -10.42 24.63 -3.14
N ASN A 148 -9.79 23.98 -4.13
CA ASN A 148 -9.40 24.61 -5.38
C ASN A 148 -10.51 24.59 -6.46
N GLY A 149 -11.75 24.22 -6.11
CA GLY A 149 -12.91 24.29 -7.00
C GLY A 149 -12.92 23.26 -8.13
N TYR A 150 -12.21 22.14 -7.98
CA TYR A 150 -12.19 21.10 -9.00
C TYR A 150 -13.58 20.46 -9.17
N LYS A 151 -14.10 20.47 -10.40
CA LYS A 151 -15.39 19.85 -10.76
C LYS A 151 -15.35 18.31 -10.72
N GLN A 152 -14.16 17.72 -10.78
CA GLN A 152 -13.93 16.29 -10.72
C GLN A 152 -12.80 16.01 -9.74
N PHE A 153 -13.05 15.08 -8.83
CA PHE A 153 -12.05 14.65 -7.87
C PHE A 153 -10.88 13.91 -8.56
N PRO A 154 -9.67 14.01 -8.01
CA PRO A 154 -8.45 13.49 -8.61
C PRO A 154 -8.53 11.98 -8.84
N ARG A 155 -8.15 11.56 -10.05
CA ARG A 155 -7.86 10.16 -10.40
C ARG A 155 -6.57 9.71 -9.73
N PRO A 156 -6.31 8.38 -9.61
CA PRO A 156 -5.08 7.89 -8.95
C PRO A 156 -3.78 8.49 -9.49
N ASN A 157 -3.68 8.71 -10.81
CA ASN A 157 -2.49 9.29 -11.44
C ASN A 157 -2.28 10.78 -11.13
N GLN A 158 -3.24 11.43 -10.47
CA GLN A 158 -3.19 12.85 -10.07
C GLN A 158 -2.86 13.01 -8.58
N LEU A 159 -2.88 11.91 -7.80
CA LEU A 159 -2.65 11.91 -6.36
C LEU A 159 -1.18 12.11 -5.95
N TYR A 160 -0.27 12.12 -6.91
CA TYR A 160 1.17 12.25 -6.68
C TYR A 160 1.81 13.37 -7.49
N SER A 161 1.03 14.41 -7.82
CA SER A 161 1.64 15.63 -8.36
C SER A 161 2.48 16.34 -7.29
N ASP A 162 3.62 16.92 -7.68
CA ASP A 162 4.53 17.58 -6.74
C ASP A 162 3.86 18.64 -5.88
N SER A 163 2.91 19.39 -6.45
CA SER A 163 2.14 20.41 -5.73
C SER A 163 1.29 19.80 -4.62
N LEU A 164 0.62 18.69 -4.91
CA LEU A 164 -0.20 17.99 -3.94
C LEU A 164 0.68 17.35 -2.87
N LEU A 165 1.79 16.70 -3.24
CA LEU A 165 2.70 16.05 -2.28
C LEU A 165 3.31 17.07 -1.30
N ARG A 166 3.68 18.26 -1.77
CA ARG A 166 4.13 19.35 -0.88
C ARG A 166 3.05 19.78 0.11
N HIS A 167 1.81 19.93 -0.36
CA HIS A 167 0.68 20.26 0.51
C HIS A 167 0.44 19.18 1.57
N LEU A 168 0.39 17.92 1.15
CA LEU A 168 0.20 16.78 2.05
C LEU A 168 1.31 16.68 3.09
N THR A 169 2.57 16.90 2.70
CA THR A 169 3.71 16.88 3.63
C THR A 169 3.57 17.95 4.70
N ALA A 170 3.22 19.18 4.32
CA ALA A 170 3.04 20.28 5.26
C ALA A 170 1.87 20.04 6.22
N HIS A 171 0.75 19.51 5.71
CA HIS A 171 -0.43 19.22 6.52
C HIS A 171 -0.26 17.99 7.41
N TRP A 172 0.47 16.97 6.96
CA TRP A 172 0.67 15.76 7.74
C TRP A 172 1.46 16.03 9.03
N GLN A 173 2.45 16.93 9.00
CA GLN A 173 3.18 17.35 10.20
C GLN A 173 2.25 17.97 11.26
N ILE A 174 1.14 18.58 10.84
CA ILE A 174 0.10 19.14 11.72
C ILE A 174 -0.84 18.03 12.24
N HIS A 175 -1.11 17.02 11.41
CA HIS A 175 -2.05 15.92 11.65
C HIS A 175 -1.43 14.62 12.15
N ALA A 176 -0.12 14.57 12.45
CA ALA A 176 0.56 13.44 13.08
C ALA A 176 0.03 13.15 14.50
N SER A 177 -1.19 13.60 14.82
CA SER A 177 -1.93 13.18 16.00
C SER A 177 -2.09 11.67 15.94
N VAL A 178 -1.35 11.07 16.85
CA VAL A 178 -1.31 9.67 17.25
C VAL A 178 -2.69 9.12 17.67
N GLU A 179 -3.75 9.91 17.50
CA GLU A 179 -5.17 9.67 17.82
C GLU A 179 -5.79 8.49 17.11
N ARG A 180 -5.19 8.02 16.02
CA ARG A 180 -5.73 6.91 15.23
C ARG A 180 -5.09 5.55 15.50
N LEU A 181 -4.15 5.44 16.43
CA LEU A 181 -3.64 4.13 16.84
C LEU A 181 -4.75 3.33 17.56
N ARG A 182 -5.42 2.45 16.82
CA ARG A 182 -6.50 1.58 17.31
C ARG A 182 -6.02 0.14 17.45
N LEU A 183 -5.88 -0.32 18.69
CA LEU A 183 -5.32 -1.62 19.02
C LEU A 183 -6.17 -2.83 18.61
N ASP A 184 -7.48 -2.64 18.54
CA ASP A 184 -8.49 -3.69 18.39
C ASP A 184 -8.43 -4.42 17.03
N GLU A 185 -7.69 -3.88 16.06
CA GLU A 185 -7.55 -4.44 14.71
C GLU A 185 -6.09 -4.69 14.31
N TRP A 186 -5.14 -4.65 15.27
CA TRP A 186 -3.72 -4.82 14.95
C TRP A 186 -3.36 -6.26 14.65
N ASP A 187 -2.40 -6.41 13.74
CA ASP A 187 -1.80 -7.71 13.45
C ASP A 187 -1.21 -8.30 14.73
N GLU A 188 -1.48 -9.58 15.00
CA GLU A 188 -1.08 -10.25 16.23
C GLU A 188 0.44 -10.17 16.48
N ARG A 189 1.25 -9.98 15.43
CA ARG A 189 2.69 -9.74 15.55
C ARG A 189 3.05 -8.46 16.29
N PHE A 190 2.15 -7.50 16.44
CA PHE A 190 2.41 -6.31 17.26
C PHE A 190 2.19 -6.55 18.75
N LEU A 191 1.62 -7.68 19.14
CA LEU A 191 1.38 -8.01 20.54
C LEU A 191 2.66 -8.48 21.22
N VAL A 192 2.79 -8.16 22.51
CA VAL A 192 3.96 -8.53 23.34
C VAL A 192 4.23 -10.04 23.29
N THR A 193 3.19 -10.87 23.25
CA THR A 193 3.32 -12.33 23.17
C THR A 193 4.05 -12.80 21.92
N ASN A 194 3.97 -12.03 20.82
CA ASN A 194 4.59 -12.33 19.52
C ASN A 194 5.77 -11.39 19.21
N TYR A 195 6.29 -10.67 20.21
CA TYR A 195 7.37 -9.72 20.00
C TYR A 195 8.65 -10.43 19.54
N ALA A 196 9.20 -10.00 18.40
CA ALA A 196 10.36 -10.61 17.75
C ALA A 196 11.50 -9.60 17.50
N GLY A 197 11.34 -8.36 17.96
CA GLY A 197 12.28 -7.26 17.77
C GLY A 197 12.45 -6.86 16.31
N ASP A 198 11.40 -6.95 15.49
CA ASP A 198 11.47 -6.49 14.10
C ASP A 198 11.24 -4.96 13.96
N PRO A 199 11.64 -4.35 12.83
CA PRO A 199 11.56 -2.91 12.67
C PRO A 199 10.15 -2.32 12.79
N ALA A 200 9.10 -3.07 12.41
CA ALA A 200 7.74 -2.57 12.51
C ALA A 200 7.30 -2.46 13.97
N GLN A 201 7.64 -3.46 14.79
CA GLN A 201 7.35 -3.46 16.24
C GLN A 201 8.07 -2.29 16.94
N ALA A 202 9.33 -2.04 16.60
CA ALA A 202 10.08 -0.91 17.15
C ALA A 202 9.42 0.44 16.82
N ARG A 203 9.04 0.66 15.55
CA ARG A 203 8.32 1.88 15.14
C ARG A 203 6.99 2.05 15.87
N LEU A 204 6.27 0.95 16.09
CA LEU A 204 5.03 0.99 16.85
C LEU A 204 5.26 1.47 18.27
N HIS A 205 6.27 0.93 18.94
CA HIS A 205 6.63 1.35 20.30
C HIS A 205 6.95 2.86 20.34
N ASP A 206 7.71 3.37 19.36
CA ASP A 206 8.03 4.80 19.26
C ASP A 206 6.75 5.64 19.14
N LEU A 207 5.85 5.30 18.21
CA LEU A 207 4.59 6.00 17.99
C LEU A 207 3.70 5.98 19.24
N VAL A 208 3.52 4.82 19.88
CA VAL A 208 2.70 4.72 21.09
C VAL A 208 3.32 5.50 22.27
N VAL A 209 4.65 5.51 22.40
CA VAL A 209 5.34 6.32 23.42
C VAL A 209 5.11 7.81 23.17
N GLU A 210 5.27 8.27 21.92
CA GLU A 210 4.99 9.65 21.53
C GLU A 210 3.52 10.02 21.81
N ARG A 211 2.58 9.11 21.54
CA ARG A 211 1.16 9.28 21.88
C ARG A 211 0.94 9.60 23.35
N ILE A 212 1.52 8.77 24.21
CA ILE A 212 1.32 8.88 25.66
C ILE A 212 1.90 10.20 26.14
N LYS A 213 3.10 10.55 25.68
CA LYS A 213 3.76 11.83 26.02
C LYS A 213 3.00 13.05 25.51
N ALA A 214 2.42 12.97 24.31
CA ALA A 214 1.65 14.07 23.73
C ALA A 214 0.30 14.31 24.43
N LYS A 215 -0.19 13.36 25.23
CA LYS A 215 -1.45 13.47 25.97
C LYS A 215 -1.28 13.15 27.47
N PRO A 216 -0.60 14.02 28.24
CA PRO A 216 -0.34 13.76 29.66
C PRO A 216 -1.61 13.52 30.49
N THR A 217 -2.72 14.18 30.13
CA THR A 217 -4.03 14.05 30.80
C THR A 217 -4.70 12.68 30.62
N HIS A 218 -4.24 11.85 29.67
CA HIS A 218 -4.76 10.50 29.41
C HIS A 218 -3.69 9.42 29.59
N THR A 219 -2.61 9.73 30.32
CA THR A 219 -1.47 8.83 30.50
C THR A 219 -1.89 7.49 31.10
N ASP A 220 -2.74 7.51 32.14
CA ASP A 220 -3.25 6.31 32.81
C ASP A 220 -4.09 5.43 31.88
N ILE A 221 -5.03 6.03 31.12
CA ILE A 221 -5.88 5.33 30.16
C ILE A 221 -5.02 4.72 29.05
N ASN A 222 -4.03 5.46 28.54
CA ASN A 222 -3.16 4.96 27.49
C ASN A 222 -2.24 3.84 28.01
N ILE A 223 -1.68 3.95 29.23
CA ILE A 223 -0.92 2.86 29.85
C ILE A 223 -1.80 1.61 29.98
N LYS A 224 -3.05 1.76 30.43
CA LYS A 224 -3.99 0.63 30.50
C LYS A 224 -4.25 -0.01 29.14
N ASN A 225 -4.44 0.79 28.11
CA ASN A 225 -4.75 0.29 26.76
C ASN A 225 -3.54 -0.38 26.09
N TYR A 226 -2.36 0.25 26.13
CA TYR A 226 -1.19 -0.20 25.36
C TYR A 226 -0.25 -1.14 26.13
N VAL A 227 -0.25 -1.09 27.46
CA VAL A 227 0.73 -1.81 28.32
C VAL A 227 0.07 -2.88 29.19
N LEU A 228 -1.14 -2.62 29.71
CA LEU A 228 -1.80 -3.49 30.70
C LEU A 228 -3.08 -4.17 30.18
N SER A 229 -3.37 -4.04 28.89
CA SER A 229 -4.54 -4.69 28.29
C SER A 229 -4.36 -6.20 28.21
N SER A 230 -5.42 -6.93 27.90
CA SER A 230 -5.35 -8.38 27.67
C SER A 230 -4.42 -8.76 26.51
N GLN A 231 -4.18 -7.83 25.59
CA GLN A 231 -3.31 -7.98 24.43
C GLN A 231 -2.43 -6.73 24.33
N PRO A 232 -1.41 -6.60 25.20
CA PRO A 232 -0.58 -5.41 25.25
C PRO A 232 0.27 -5.31 23.99
N ALA A 233 0.51 -4.08 23.55
CA ALA A 233 1.40 -3.77 22.42
C ALA A 233 2.82 -3.42 22.87
N ILE A 234 2.99 -2.94 24.11
CA ILE A 234 4.31 -2.58 24.66
C ILE A 234 4.63 -3.42 25.90
N PRO A 235 5.82 -4.05 25.98
CA PRO A 235 6.28 -4.70 27.20
C PRO A 235 6.46 -3.71 28.35
N ILE A 236 6.11 -4.11 29.58
CA ILE A 236 6.22 -3.25 30.78
C ILE A 236 7.62 -2.66 30.95
N ALA A 237 8.67 -3.45 30.71
CA ALA A 237 10.05 -2.98 30.80
C ALA A 237 10.34 -1.82 29.82
N VAL A 238 9.85 -1.93 28.57
CA VAL A 238 9.99 -0.88 27.55
C VAL A 238 9.19 0.36 27.93
N ALA A 239 7.99 0.17 28.49
CA ALA A 239 7.18 1.29 28.97
C ALA A 239 7.87 2.05 30.13
N ILE A 240 8.42 1.35 31.11
CA ILE A 240 9.15 1.94 32.24
C ILE A 240 10.35 2.76 31.75
N ASP A 241 11.14 2.18 30.85
CA ASP A 241 12.33 2.83 30.28
C ASP A 241 11.98 4.10 29.50
N ARG A 242 10.95 4.03 28.64
CA ARG A 242 10.65 5.10 27.67
C ARG A 242 9.68 6.17 28.15
N LEU A 243 8.77 5.85 29.08
CA LEU A 243 7.74 6.77 29.60
C LEU A 243 8.09 7.40 30.94
N GLY A 244 9.12 6.89 31.64
CA GLY A 244 9.43 7.28 33.01
C GLY A 244 8.76 6.33 34.01
N GLY A 245 9.57 5.75 34.91
CA GLY A 245 9.16 4.61 35.71
C GLY A 245 8.04 4.85 36.72
N SER A 246 7.81 6.08 37.20
CA SER A 246 6.86 6.35 38.29
C SER A 246 5.40 6.07 37.91
N ASP A 247 4.96 6.51 36.73
CA ASP A 247 3.55 6.44 36.32
C ASP A 247 3.19 5.01 35.90
N VAL A 248 4.09 4.37 35.13
CA VAL A 248 3.93 2.97 34.70
C VAL A 248 3.95 2.05 35.92
N GLN A 249 4.88 2.22 36.87
CA GLN A 249 4.93 1.39 38.08
C GLN A 249 3.69 1.57 38.96
N THR A 250 3.13 2.79 39.03
CA THR A 250 1.91 3.07 39.79
C THR A 250 0.73 2.30 39.20
N GLU A 251 0.54 2.34 37.89
CA GLU A 251 -0.55 1.62 37.23
C GLU A 251 -0.34 0.09 37.23
N VAL A 252 0.90 -0.39 37.10
CA VAL A 252 1.23 -1.81 37.26
C VAL A 252 0.86 -2.31 38.66
N LYS A 253 1.14 -1.54 39.72
CA LYS A 253 0.75 -1.90 41.10
C LYS A 253 -0.76 -1.93 41.31
N ARG A 254 -1.52 -1.14 40.54
CA ARG A 254 -2.99 -1.07 40.59
C ARG A 254 -3.67 -2.15 39.75
N ALA A 255 -2.94 -2.79 38.84
CA ALA A 255 -3.52 -3.77 37.92
C ALA A 255 -3.79 -5.11 38.61
N SER A 256 -5.01 -5.61 38.50
CA SER A 256 -5.40 -6.92 39.05
C SER A 256 -4.83 -8.10 38.26
N ARG A 257 -4.34 -7.86 37.04
CA ARG A 257 -3.68 -8.84 36.17
C ARG A 257 -2.53 -8.16 35.45
N ILE A 258 -1.38 -8.82 35.46
CA ILE A 258 -0.20 -8.41 34.68
C ILE A 258 -0.18 -9.29 33.42
N PRO A 259 -0.08 -8.71 32.21
CA PRO A 259 -0.01 -9.50 31.00
C PRO A 259 1.21 -10.42 30.96
N THR A 260 1.04 -11.60 30.36
CA THR A 260 2.12 -12.57 30.15
C THR A 260 3.23 -11.94 29.30
N GLN A 261 4.48 -12.12 29.73
CA GLN A 261 5.67 -11.67 29.01
C GLN A 261 5.86 -12.46 27.70
N PRO A 262 6.67 -11.96 26.74
CA PRO A 262 6.92 -12.66 25.48
C PRO A 262 7.42 -14.08 25.73
N ASP A 263 6.88 -15.07 25.03
CA ASP A 263 7.48 -16.40 24.94
C ASP A 263 8.56 -16.37 23.84
N PRO A 264 9.86 -16.51 24.18
CA PRO A 264 10.94 -16.47 23.20
C PRO A 264 10.80 -17.52 22.09
N ASP A 265 10.16 -18.65 22.37
CA ASP A 265 9.99 -19.76 21.42
C ASP A 265 8.81 -19.53 20.46
N GLN A 266 7.88 -18.63 20.79
CA GLN A 266 6.78 -18.20 19.91
C GLN A 266 7.14 -17.00 19.02
N ALA A 267 8.33 -16.40 19.19
CA ALA A 267 8.78 -15.29 18.36
C ALA A 267 8.82 -15.70 16.88
N ALA A 268 7.77 -15.34 16.16
CA ALA A 268 7.56 -15.71 14.77
C ALA A 268 8.77 -15.31 13.92
N ARG A 269 9.15 -16.16 12.96
CA ARG A 269 10.13 -15.82 11.94
C ARG A 269 9.59 -14.63 11.14
N TYR A 270 10.03 -13.42 11.45
CA TYR A 270 9.66 -12.22 10.70
C TYR A 270 10.00 -12.41 9.22
N ILE A 271 8.96 -12.47 8.39
CA ILE A 271 9.09 -12.43 6.94
C ILE A 271 8.79 -11.00 6.51
N ARG A 272 9.79 -10.33 5.96
CA ARG A 272 9.65 -8.97 5.44
C ARG A 272 8.65 -8.97 4.27
N PRO A 273 7.62 -8.10 4.26
CA PRO A 273 6.56 -8.18 3.24
C PRO A 273 7.00 -7.91 1.79
N CYS A 274 8.17 -7.29 1.57
CA CYS A 274 8.71 -7.03 0.25
C CYS A 274 9.51 -8.22 -0.35
N ILE A 275 9.54 -9.37 0.33
CA ILE A 275 10.33 -10.53 -0.11
C ILE A 275 9.97 -10.98 -1.53
N GLY A 276 10.98 -11.18 -2.38
CA GLY A 276 10.81 -11.61 -3.78
C GLY A 276 10.26 -10.54 -4.75
N ILE A 277 9.97 -9.33 -4.26
CA ILE A 277 9.34 -8.28 -5.09
C ILE A 277 10.37 -7.33 -5.67
N ALA A 278 11.35 -6.93 -4.85
CA ALA A 278 12.38 -5.97 -5.23
C ALA A 278 13.32 -6.56 -6.27
N TYR A 279 13.51 -5.83 -7.37
CA TYR A 279 14.52 -6.15 -8.38
C TYR A 279 15.75 -5.29 -8.09
N ASN A 280 16.93 -5.90 -8.00
CA ASN A 280 18.17 -5.31 -7.46
C ASN A 280 18.03 -4.93 -5.99
N LEU A 281 18.62 -5.76 -5.13
CA LEU A 281 18.68 -5.53 -3.69
C LEU A 281 19.26 -4.14 -3.40
N ASP A 282 18.50 -3.29 -2.70
CA ASP A 282 19.01 -2.03 -2.18
C ASP A 282 20.17 -2.34 -1.22
N PRO A 283 21.40 -1.89 -1.49
CA PRO A 283 22.55 -2.32 -0.71
C PRO A 283 22.46 -1.89 0.76
N VAL A 284 21.75 -0.79 1.06
CA VAL A 284 21.57 -0.28 2.42
C VAL A 284 20.48 -1.10 3.13
N VAL A 285 19.31 -1.21 2.52
CA VAL A 285 18.12 -1.78 3.15
C VAL A 285 18.07 -3.30 3.05
N CYS A 286 18.49 -3.87 1.92
CA CYS A 286 18.53 -5.31 1.70
C CYS A 286 19.83 -5.93 2.21
N GLY A 287 20.95 -5.20 2.23
CA GLY A 287 22.24 -5.70 2.74
C GLY A 287 22.20 -6.08 4.22
N ALA A 288 21.43 -5.36 5.03
CA ALA A 288 21.21 -5.66 6.45
C ALA A 288 19.99 -6.58 6.72
N CYS A 289 19.32 -7.05 5.67
CA CYS A 289 18.05 -7.75 5.84
C CYS A 289 18.25 -9.23 6.23
N LYS A 290 17.69 -9.63 7.38
CA LYS A 290 17.76 -11.01 7.92
C LYS A 290 17.22 -12.08 6.96
N VAL A 291 16.37 -11.72 6.00
CA VAL A 291 15.76 -12.65 5.03
C VAL A 291 16.34 -12.50 3.61
N ALA A 292 17.47 -11.83 3.43
CA ALA A 292 18.05 -11.57 2.11
C ALA A 292 18.37 -12.85 1.32
N ALA A 293 18.89 -13.89 1.97
CA ALA A 293 19.18 -15.17 1.33
C ALA A 293 17.91 -15.86 0.79
N LEU A 294 16.84 -15.90 1.60
CA LEU A 294 15.55 -16.42 1.16
C LEU A 294 14.95 -15.57 0.04
N CYS A 295 15.09 -14.24 0.12
CA CYS A 295 14.65 -13.32 -0.92
C CYS A 295 15.33 -13.61 -2.27
N ALA A 296 16.64 -13.85 -2.27
CA ALA A 296 17.38 -14.20 -3.48
C ALA A 296 16.93 -15.54 -4.09
N GLN A 297 16.62 -16.53 -3.24
CA GLN A 297 16.08 -17.83 -3.70
C GLN A 297 14.70 -17.67 -4.35
N VAL A 298 13.81 -16.89 -3.73
CA VAL A 298 12.49 -16.57 -4.29
C VAL A 298 12.66 -15.84 -5.62
N ASP A 299 13.52 -14.82 -5.67
CA ASP A 299 13.74 -14.00 -6.86
C ASP A 299 14.26 -14.82 -8.04
N ALA A 300 15.26 -15.67 -7.82
CA ALA A 300 15.78 -16.58 -8.85
C ALA A 300 14.71 -17.56 -9.37
N LYS A 301 13.84 -18.05 -8.48
CA LYS A 301 12.73 -18.92 -8.90
C LYS A 301 11.68 -18.16 -9.71
N VAL A 302 11.40 -16.91 -9.34
CA VAL A 302 10.49 -16.03 -10.08
C VAL A 302 11.07 -15.69 -11.46
N ASP A 303 12.37 -15.43 -11.59
CA ASP A 303 13.05 -15.24 -12.89
C ASP A 303 12.84 -16.43 -13.81
N GLN A 304 13.09 -17.65 -13.31
CA GLN A 304 12.90 -18.89 -14.07
C GLN A 304 11.45 -19.03 -14.55
N LEU A 305 10.48 -18.81 -13.65
CA LEU A 305 9.06 -18.94 -13.98
C LEU A 305 8.58 -17.83 -14.93
N SER A 306 9.11 -16.62 -14.79
CA SER A 306 8.78 -15.49 -15.67
C SER A 306 9.27 -15.75 -17.09
N LEU A 307 10.51 -16.24 -17.24
CA LEU A 307 11.03 -16.65 -18.55
C LEU A 307 10.19 -17.76 -19.17
N ALA A 308 9.82 -18.77 -18.38
CA ALA A 308 9.00 -19.88 -18.87
C ALA A 308 7.59 -19.45 -19.29
N ALA A 309 6.95 -18.54 -18.53
CA ALA A 309 5.58 -18.12 -18.78
C ALA A 309 5.45 -17.03 -19.86
N PHE A 310 6.42 -16.11 -19.93
CA PHE A 310 6.30 -14.89 -20.74
C PHE A 310 7.43 -14.68 -21.75
N GLY A 311 8.48 -15.51 -21.72
CA GLY A 311 9.66 -15.34 -22.57
C GLY A 311 10.57 -14.17 -22.17
N ASP A 312 10.28 -13.47 -21.06
CA ASP A 312 11.07 -12.35 -20.54
C ASP A 312 11.00 -12.37 -18.99
N VAL A 313 12.11 -12.01 -18.33
CA VAL A 313 12.16 -11.83 -16.85
C VAL A 313 11.37 -10.60 -16.40
N GLU A 314 11.13 -9.64 -17.31
CA GLU A 314 10.43 -8.39 -17.12
C GLU A 314 9.22 -8.28 -18.07
N PRO A 315 8.18 -9.11 -17.87
CA PRO A 315 7.06 -9.27 -18.81
C PRO A 315 6.30 -7.95 -19.03
N LYS A 316 6.08 -7.16 -17.97
CA LYS A 316 5.42 -5.86 -18.10
C LYS A 316 6.18 -4.91 -19.03
N ARG A 317 7.52 -4.84 -18.88
CA ARG A 317 8.36 -3.98 -19.72
C ARG A 317 8.40 -4.48 -21.17
N ALA A 318 8.39 -5.79 -21.38
CA ALA A 318 8.27 -6.37 -22.71
C ALA A 318 6.94 -5.99 -23.37
N ALA A 319 5.82 -6.14 -22.64
CA ALA A 319 4.49 -5.77 -23.11
C ALA A 319 4.37 -4.27 -23.43
N ASP A 320 4.94 -3.38 -22.62
CA ASP A 320 4.95 -1.94 -22.89
C ASP A 320 5.73 -1.58 -24.14
N ARG A 321 6.90 -2.20 -24.33
CA ARG A 321 7.74 -2.02 -25.52
C ARG A 321 6.98 -2.45 -26.78
N GLU A 322 6.32 -3.58 -26.73
CA GLU A 322 5.53 -4.08 -27.86
C GLU A 322 4.32 -3.19 -28.15
N GLY A 323 3.57 -2.79 -27.11
CA GLY A 323 2.48 -1.84 -27.25
C GLY A 323 2.92 -0.48 -27.83
N ALA A 324 4.11 0.00 -27.47
CA ALA A 324 4.67 1.23 -28.04
C ALA A 324 5.02 1.08 -29.52
N ARG A 325 5.63 -0.05 -29.90
CA ARG A 325 5.92 -0.38 -31.30
C ARG A 325 4.65 -0.44 -32.13
N GLU A 326 3.60 -1.10 -31.64
CA GLU A 326 2.33 -1.22 -32.34
C GLU A 326 1.63 0.14 -32.53
N ARG A 327 1.63 0.98 -31.48
CA ARG A 327 1.14 2.37 -31.60
C ARG A 327 1.90 3.15 -32.67
N GLN A 328 3.22 3.00 -32.74
CA GLN A 328 4.04 3.66 -33.75
C GLN A 328 3.76 3.12 -35.16
N ARG A 329 3.59 1.81 -35.33
CA ARG A 329 3.20 1.17 -36.60
C ARG A 329 1.86 1.70 -37.08
N THR A 330 0.83 1.68 -36.23
CA THR A 330 -0.50 2.20 -36.56
C THR A 330 -0.44 3.69 -36.91
N ARG A 331 0.32 4.51 -36.16
CA ARG A 331 0.49 5.94 -36.47
C ARG A 331 1.13 6.14 -37.83
N ARG A 332 2.20 5.40 -38.15
CA ARG A 332 2.89 5.48 -39.46
C ARG A 332 1.97 5.05 -40.60
N ALA A 333 1.18 3.99 -40.42
CA ALA A 333 0.20 3.54 -41.42
C ALA A 333 -0.86 4.61 -41.69
N LYS A 334 -1.41 5.24 -40.64
CA LYS A 334 -2.37 6.35 -40.78
C LYS A 334 -1.78 7.56 -41.51
N LEU A 335 -0.53 7.93 -41.20
CA LEU A 335 0.14 9.04 -41.87
C LEU A 335 0.38 8.75 -43.36
N ARG A 336 0.75 7.51 -43.72
CA ARG A 336 0.91 7.09 -45.13
C ARG A 336 -0.41 7.14 -45.89
N ALA A 337 -1.48 6.58 -45.31
CA ALA A 337 -2.81 6.64 -45.93
C ALA A 337 -3.32 8.07 -46.12
N ALA A 338 -3.00 8.99 -45.19
CA ALA A 338 -3.34 10.40 -45.31
C ALA A 338 -2.51 11.12 -46.40
N SER A 339 -1.24 10.75 -46.61
CA SER A 339 -0.42 11.32 -47.69
C SER A 339 -0.76 10.77 -49.08
N GLU A 340 -1.37 9.60 -49.16
CA GLU A 340 -1.77 8.94 -50.42
C GLU A 340 -3.20 9.28 -50.85
N SER A 341 -3.97 10.02 -50.05
CA SER A 341 -5.30 10.50 -50.45
C SER A 341 -5.16 11.70 -51.42
N PRO A 342 -5.63 11.62 -52.67
CA PRO A 342 -5.53 12.71 -53.64
C PRO A 342 -6.23 13.95 -53.10
N GLY A 343 -5.60 15.12 -53.24
CA GLY A 343 -6.24 16.40 -52.92
C GLY A 343 -7.56 16.55 -53.69
N PRO A 344 -8.56 17.26 -53.15
CA PRO A 344 -9.82 17.47 -53.84
C PRO A 344 -9.53 18.11 -55.21
N ASP A 345 -10.04 17.49 -56.28
CA ASP A 345 -10.02 18.06 -57.63
C ASP A 345 -10.65 19.45 -57.56
N ILE A 346 -9.81 20.47 -57.68
CA ILE A 346 -10.25 21.85 -57.86
C ILE A 346 -10.56 21.97 -59.34
N THR A 347 -11.85 21.82 -59.66
CA THR A 347 -12.47 22.04 -60.97
C THR A 347 -12.20 23.43 -61.53
#